data_AF-A0A7C5LQP7-F1
#
_entry.id   AF-A0A7C5LQP7-F1
#
_cell.length_a   1.000
_cell.length_b   1.000
_cell.length_c   1.000
_cell.angle_alpha   90.00
_cell.angle_beta   90.00
_cell.angle_gamma   90.00
#
_symmetry.space_group_name_H-M   'P 1'
#
loop_
_entity.id
_entity.type
_entity.pdbx_description
1 polymer ?
#
loop_
_entity_poly.entity_id
_entity_poly.type
_entity_poly.pdbx_seq_one_letter_code
_entity_poly.pdbx_strand_id
1 'polypeptide(L)'
;MGSETHGAADAISGAGRNVLFLQGPHGPFFAQLGRMLEASGARVWRVGFNRGDQAFWPRGDSYIAFDQPHAEWPDRIAQILDDRAITDLVLYGDTRPIHAQAVAAARARGICVHVFEEGYLRPYWVSYERGGANGNSRLMEMSVADMRAALKDAELDLPEAPARWGDMREHIFYGALYHWFVMFRNQGYRHFRPHRDRSV
;
A
#
# COMPACT_ATOMS: atom_id res chain seq x y z
N MET A 1 -5.23 45.16 23.51
CA MET A 1 -4.26 44.86 22.44
C MET A 1 -4.12 43.35 22.42
N GLY A 2 -4.68 42.73 21.39
CA GLY A 2 -5.10 41.33 21.37
C GLY A 2 -3.94 40.34 21.39
N SER A 3 -4.10 39.32 22.23
CA SER A 3 -3.32 38.09 22.24
C SER A 3 -3.77 37.25 21.05
N GLU A 4 -2.99 37.24 19.97
CA GLU A 4 -3.17 36.30 18.86
C GLU A 4 -2.62 34.95 19.29
N THR A 5 -3.51 34.08 19.75
CA THR A 5 -3.25 32.65 19.83
C THR A 5 -3.11 32.12 18.40
N HIS A 6 -1.88 31.91 17.95
CA HIS A 6 -1.59 31.08 16.80
C HIS A 6 -2.28 29.73 17.01
N GLY A 7 -3.31 29.44 16.22
CA GLY A 7 -3.98 28.15 16.23
C GLY A 7 -2.94 27.06 16.03
N ALA A 8 -2.92 26.08 16.93
CA ALA A 8 -2.17 24.85 16.71
C ALA A 8 -2.56 24.34 15.32
N ALA A 9 -1.57 24.14 14.44
CA ALA A 9 -1.77 23.44 13.19
C ALA A 9 -2.57 22.17 13.52
N ASP A 10 -3.71 21.96 12.86
CA ASP A 10 -4.50 20.74 13.02
C ASP A 10 -3.54 19.55 12.96
N ALA A 11 -3.29 18.92 14.11
CA ALA A 11 -2.35 17.82 14.18
C ALA A 11 -2.83 16.77 13.19
N ILE A 12 -1.97 16.36 12.25
CA ILE A 12 -2.28 15.33 11.27
C ILE A 12 -2.76 14.09 12.05
N SER A 13 -4.07 13.87 12.07
CA SER A 13 -4.71 12.84 12.90
C SER A 13 -5.35 11.78 12.01
N GLY A 14 -5.09 10.53 12.35
CA GLY A 14 -5.76 9.36 11.79
C GLY A 14 -7.05 8.99 12.54
N ALA A 15 -7.51 9.80 13.50
CA ALA A 15 -8.72 9.51 14.25
C ALA A 15 -9.92 9.29 13.31
N GLY A 16 -10.66 8.19 13.55
CA GLY A 16 -11.79 7.79 12.71
C GLY A 16 -11.41 7.12 11.38
N ARG A 17 -10.12 6.88 11.11
CA ARG A 17 -9.66 6.15 9.92
C ARG A 17 -9.44 4.67 10.23
N ASN A 18 -9.92 3.81 9.33
CA ASN A 18 -9.69 2.37 9.32
C ASN A 18 -8.96 2.02 8.03
N VAL A 19 -7.66 1.76 8.12
CA VAL A 19 -6.78 1.57 6.97
C VAL A 19 -6.51 0.09 6.76
N LEU A 20 -6.83 -0.42 5.56
CA LEU A 20 -6.53 -1.79 5.17
C LEU A 20 -5.34 -1.85 4.22
N PHE A 21 -4.32 -2.60 4.60
CA PHE A 21 -3.18 -2.90 3.75
C PHE A 21 -3.37 -4.23 3.01
N LEU A 22 -3.12 -4.24 1.70
CA LEU A 22 -2.91 -5.43 0.86
C LEU A 22 -1.44 -5.55 0.46
N GLN A 23 -1.06 -6.65 -0.19
CA GLN A 23 0.32 -7.01 -0.53
C GLN A 23 1.22 -5.81 -0.88
N GLY A 24 2.37 -5.77 -0.22
CA GLY A 24 3.27 -4.61 -0.18
C GLY A 24 4.64 -4.93 -0.77
N PRO A 25 5.56 -3.95 -0.80
CA PRO A 25 6.95 -4.22 -1.11
C PRO A 25 7.53 -5.18 -0.05
N HIS A 26 8.47 -6.02 -0.46
CA HIS A 26 9.16 -6.92 0.48
C HIS A 26 9.93 -6.11 1.53
N GLY A 27 9.84 -6.52 2.79
CA GLY A 27 10.56 -5.89 3.90
C GLY A 27 9.66 -5.11 4.85
N PRO A 28 10.25 -4.27 5.73
CA PRO A 28 9.56 -3.71 6.90
C PRO A 28 8.74 -2.46 6.60
N PHE A 29 8.81 -1.90 5.38
CA PHE A 29 8.26 -0.58 5.05
C PHE A 29 6.76 -0.44 5.40
N PHE A 30 5.90 -1.35 4.93
CA PHE A 30 4.47 -1.29 5.24
C PHE A 30 4.17 -1.49 6.73
N ALA A 31 4.93 -2.31 7.44
CA ALA A 31 4.78 -2.44 8.89
C ALA A 31 5.21 -1.18 9.64
N GLN A 32 6.22 -0.46 9.15
CA GLN A 32 6.63 0.84 9.68
C GLN A 32 5.56 1.90 9.41
N LEU A 33 5.05 1.99 8.18
CA LEU A 33 3.96 2.89 7.81
C LEU A 33 2.70 2.63 8.64
N GLY A 34 2.31 1.37 8.81
CA GLY A 34 1.19 0.99 9.67
C GLY A 34 1.36 1.46 11.12
N ARG A 35 2.57 1.37 11.69
CA ARG A 35 2.87 1.91 13.02
C ARG A 35 2.68 3.42 13.10
N MET A 36 3.13 4.15 12.10
CA MET A 36 2.98 5.61 12.06
C MET A 36 1.50 6.02 11.95
N LEU A 37 0.72 5.30 11.14
CA LEU A 37 -0.71 5.54 11.02
C LEU A 37 -1.45 5.27 12.33
N GLU A 38 -1.15 4.17 13.02
CA GLU A 38 -1.72 3.92 14.34
C GLU A 38 -1.32 4.97 15.38
N ALA A 39 -0.05 5.42 15.36
CA ALA A 39 0.40 6.48 16.26
C ALA A 39 -0.35 7.81 16.03
N SER A 40 -0.90 8.02 14.83
CA SER A 40 -1.78 9.16 14.52
C SER A 40 -3.23 8.98 14.99
N GLY A 41 -3.61 7.79 15.48
CA GLY A 41 -4.96 7.46 15.95
C GLY A 41 -5.80 6.62 14.97
N ALA A 42 -5.23 6.17 13.84
CA ALA A 42 -5.93 5.28 12.91
C ALA A 42 -5.96 3.83 13.43
N ARG A 43 -6.95 3.06 12.98
CA ARG A 43 -6.93 1.60 13.11
C ARG A 43 -6.37 1.00 11.83
N VAL A 44 -5.43 0.08 11.95
CA VAL A 44 -4.75 -0.51 10.80
C VAL A 44 -5.00 -2.01 10.75
N TRP A 45 -5.26 -2.51 9.55
CA TRP A 45 -5.48 -3.92 9.24
C TRP A 45 -4.56 -4.34 8.10
N ARG A 46 -4.22 -5.62 8.05
CA ARG A 46 -3.44 -6.20 6.95
C ARG A 46 -4.07 -7.49 6.50
N VAL A 47 -4.39 -7.61 5.21
CA VAL A 47 -4.64 -8.93 4.61
C VAL A 47 -3.33 -9.45 4.02
N GLY A 48 -2.98 -10.69 4.36
CA GLY A 48 -1.86 -11.37 3.74
C GLY A 48 -2.27 -12.70 3.12
N PHE A 49 -1.59 -13.04 2.02
CA PHE A 49 -1.97 -14.15 1.13
C PHE A 49 -0.96 -15.31 1.22
N ASN A 50 0.10 -15.14 2.00
CA ASN A 50 1.12 -16.15 2.25
C ASN A 50 1.87 -15.88 3.56
N ARG A 51 2.76 -16.81 3.92
CA ARG A 51 3.55 -16.70 5.15
C ARG A 51 4.57 -15.56 5.15
N GLY A 52 5.07 -15.15 3.99
CA GLY A 52 5.94 -13.98 3.86
C GLY A 52 5.21 -12.72 4.30
N ASP A 53 4.01 -12.48 3.81
CA ASP A 53 3.15 -11.37 4.25
C ASP A 53 2.96 -11.34 5.77
N GLN A 54 2.73 -12.52 6.36
CA GLN A 54 2.57 -12.65 7.80
C GLN A 54 3.87 -12.35 8.56
N ALA A 55 5.01 -12.84 8.08
CA ALA A 55 6.30 -12.63 8.75
C ALA A 55 6.72 -11.16 8.77
N PHE A 56 6.39 -10.40 7.72
CA PHE A 56 6.64 -8.96 7.65
C PHE A 56 5.56 -8.11 8.31
N TRP A 57 4.56 -8.73 8.96
CA TRP A 57 3.54 -8.05 9.73
C TRP A 57 3.45 -8.63 11.16
N PRO A 58 4.29 -8.16 12.10
CA PRO A 58 4.44 -8.78 13.41
C PRO A 58 3.21 -8.65 14.33
N ARG A 59 2.14 -7.98 13.90
CA ARG A 59 0.95 -7.68 14.70
C ARG A 59 -0.20 -8.62 14.39
N GLY A 60 -0.31 -9.69 15.19
CA GLY A 60 -1.31 -10.74 15.04
C GLY A 60 -2.75 -10.24 14.97
N ASP A 61 -3.18 -9.36 15.89
CA ASP A 61 -4.60 -8.97 16.02
C ASP A 61 -5.12 -8.13 14.85
N SER A 62 -4.22 -7.43 14.16
CA SER A 62 -4.51 -6.63 12.97
C SER A 62 -4.37 -7.40 11.65
N TYR A 63 -3.86 -8.63 11.73
CA TYR A 63 -3.56 -9.45 10.56
C TYR A 63 -4.71 -10.39 10.23
N ILE A 64 -5.13 -10.37 8.98
CA ILE A 64 -6.19 -11.20 8.41
C ILE A 64 -5.52 -12.14 7.42
N ALA A 65 -5.36 -13.40 7.79
CA ALA A 65 -4.88 -14.42 6.87
C ALA A 65 -5.97 -14.69 5.83
N PHE A 66 -5.65 -14.54 4.55
CA PHE A 66 -6.46 -15.07 3.47
C PHE A 66 -5.81 -16.37 2.99
N ASP A 67 -6.36 -17.49 3.46
CA ASP A 67 -5.89 -18.85 3.18
C ASP A 67 -6.84 -19.63 2.26
N GLN A 68 -7.93 -19.00 1.80
CA GLN A 68 -8.98 -19.60 0.97
C GLN A 68 -8.65 -19.55 -0.54
N PRO A 69 -9.42 -20.27 -1.38
CA PRO A 69 -9.28 -20.19 -2.83
C PRO A 69 -9.41 -18.75 -3.35
N HIS A 70 -8.58 -18.37 -4.34
CA HIS A 70 -8.64 -17.04 -4.96
C HIS A 70 -10.02 -16.68 -5.53
N ALA A 71 -10.85 -17.68 -5.87
CA ALA A 71 -12.23 -17.48 -6.32
C ALA A 71 -13.13 -16.87 -5.24
N GLU A 72 -12.82 -17.07 -3.95
CA GLU A 72 -13.56 -16.50 -2.82
C GLU A 72 -13.08 -15.09 -2.46
N TRP A 73 -11.99 -14.62 -3.07
CA TRP A 73 -11.41 -13.30 -2.74
C TRP A 73 -12.39 -12.14 -2.95
N PRO A 74 -13.17 -12.05 -4.05
CA PRO A 74 -14.11 -10.94 -4.26
C PRO A 74 -15.14 -10.77 -3.13
N ASP A 75 -15.73 -11.88 -2.67
CA ASP A 75 -16.70 -11.85 -1.57
C ASP A 75 -15.99 -11.56 -0.25
N ARG A 76 -14.81 -12.15 -0.04
CA ARG A 76 -14.06 -11.97 1.18
C ARG A 76 -13.57 -10.53 1.37
N ILE A 77 -13.06 -9.87 0.32
CA ILE A 77 -12.63 -8.48 0.43
C ILE A 77 -13.82 -7.57 0.69
N ALA A 78 -14.96 -7.78 0.03
CA ALA A 78 -16.18 -7.02 0.27
C ALA A 78 -16.59 -7.09 1.75
N GLN A 79 -16.64 -8.30 2.33
CA GLN A 79 -16.93 -8.49 3.76
C GLN A 79 -15.93 -7.78 4.66
N ILE A 80 -14.62 -7.87 4.37
CA ILE A 80 -13.58 -7.21 5.19
C ILE A 80 -13.75 -5.69 5.18
N LEU A 81 -14.03 -5.10 4.00
CA LEU A 81 -14.24 -3.67 3.86
C LEU A 81 -15.42 -3.19 4.73
N ASP A 82 -16.50 -3.98 4.76
CA ASP A 82 -17.72 -3.68 5.51
C ASP A 82 -17.56 -3.93 7.01
N ASP A 83 -17.13 -5.14 7.41
CA ASP A 83 -16.98 -5.58 8.81
C ASP A 83 -16.00 -4.71 9.60
N ARG A 84 -14.97 -4.19 8.93
CA ARG A 84 -13.93 -3.35 9.54
C ARG A 84 -14.16 -1.86 9.30
N ALA A 85 -15.25 -1.49 8.64
CA ALA A 85 -15.59 -0.12 8.26
C ALA A 85 -14.39 0.60 7.62
N ILE A 86 -13.75 -0.04 6.64
CA ILE A 86 -12.52 0.46 6.02
C ILE A 86 -12.79 1.79 5.32
N THR A 87 -11.93 2.77 5.57
CA THR A 87 -11.99 4.11 4.97
C THR A 87 -10.91 4.30 3.91
N ASP A 88 -9.80 3.57 4.03
CA ASP A 88 -8.62 3.72 3.20
C ASP A 88 -8.04 2.35 2.85
N LEU A 89 -7.85 2.07 1.56
CA LEU A 89 -7.23 0.86 1.04
C LEU A 89 -5.81 1.20 0.55
N VAL A 90 -4.80 0.54 1.12
CA VAL A 90 -3.39 0.71 0.77
C VAL A 90 -2.86 -0.55 0.10
N LEU A 91 -2.21 -0.42 -1.05
CA LEU A 91 -1.65 -1.55 -1.79
C LEU A 91 -0.38 -1.17 -2.56
N TYR A 92 0.41 -2.17 -2.93
CA TYR A 92 1.57 -1.99 -3.81
C TYR A 92 1.29 -2.61 -5.20
N GLY A 93 1.12 -1.73 -6.18
CA GLY A 93 0.71 -1.99 -7.55
C GLY A 93 -0.73 -2.48 -7.73
N ASP A 94 -1.49 -1.83 -8.61
CA ASP A 94 -2.96 -1.96 -8.71
C ASP A 94 -3.44 -2.95 -9.79
N THR A 95 -2.52 -3.50 -10.60
CA THR A 95 -2.86 -4.36 -11.75
C THR A 95 -2.98 -5.85 -11.44
N ARG A 96 -2.54 -6.28 -10.24
CA ARG A 96 -2.63 -7.69 -9.81
C ARG A 96 -4.10 -8.06 -9.64
N PRO A 97 -4.60 -9.25 -10.07
CA PRO A 97 -6.01 -9.59 -9.99
C PRO A 97 -6.64 -9.38 -8.60
N ILE A 98 -5.94 -9.79 -7.54
CA ILE A 98 -6.39 -9.60 -6.16
C ILE A 98 -6.47 -8.12 -5.76
N HIS A 99 -5.55 -7.27 -6.26
CA HIS A 99 -5.54 -5.84 -5.99
C HIS A 99 -6.61 -5.14 -6.83
N ALA A 100 -6.72 -5.45 -8.12
CA ALA A 100 -7.73 -4.89 -9.01
C ALA A 100 -9.16 -5.16 -8.50
N GLN A 101 -9.42 -6.39 -8.03
CA GLN A 101 -10.70 -6.77 -7.42
C GLN A 101 -10.99 -5.97 -6.14
N ALA A 102 -9.98 -5.80 -5.27
CA ALA A 102 -10.12 -4.99 -4.07
C ALA A 102 -10.33 -3.50 -4.36
N VAL A 103 -9.63 -2.95 -5.35
CA VAL A 103 -9.80 -1.57 -5.82
C VAL A 103 -11.21 -1.35 -6.34
N ALA A 104 -11.74 -2.28 -7.13
CA ALA A 104 -13.12 -2.19 -7.61
C ALA A 104 -14.13 -2.20 -6.44
N ALA A 105 -13.96 -3.11 -5.49
CA ALA A 105 -14.81 -3.20 -4.30
C ALA A 105 -14.73 -1.95 -3.41
N ALA A 106 -13.53 -1.37 -3.27
CA ALA A 106 -13.29 -0.14 -2.50
C ALA A 106 -13.93 1.08 -3.18
N ARG A 107 -13.73 1.25 -4.50
CA ARG A 107 -14.34 2.34 -5.27
C ARG A 107 -15.86 2.31 -5.21
N ALA A 108 -16.47 1.13 -5.29
CA ALA A 108 -17.93 0.96 -5.16
C ALA A 108 -18.47 1.41 -3.78
N ARG A 109 -17.60 1.51 -2.76
CA ARG A 109 -17.93 1.93 -1.39
C ARG A 109 -17.46 3.36 -1.07
N GLY A 110 -16.89 4.09 -2.04
CA GLY A 110 -16.30 5.40 -1.79
C GLY A 110 -15.05 5.38 -0.90
N ILE A 111 -14.39 4.24 -0.78
CA ILE A 111 -13.16 4.06 0.00
C ILE A 111 -11.99 4.68 -0.75
N CYS A 112 -11.14 5.43 -0.04
CA CYS A 112 -9.97 6.06 -0.63
C CYS A 112 -8.92 5.00 -0.97
N VAL A 113 -8.41 4.99 -2.20
CA VAL A 113 -7.39 4.03 -2.66
C VAL A 113 -6.04 4.70 -2.73
N HIS A 114 -5.06 4.10 -2.07
CA HIS A 114 -3.66 4.50 -1.99
C HIS A 114 -2.79 3.45 -2.67
N VAL A 115 -2.17 3.82 -3.78
CA VAL A 115 -1.34 2.92 -4.58
C VAL A 115 0.11 3.34 -4.44
N PHE A 116 0.93 2.39 -3.98
CA PHE A 116 2.38 2.50 -4.00
C PHE A 116 2.95 1.70 -5.17
N GLU A 117 4.02 2.17 -5.79
CA GLU A 117 4.70 1.46 -6.88
C GLU A 117 6.21 1.64 -6.82
N GLU A 118 6.95 0.79 -7.53
CA GLU A 118 8.39 0.95 -7.68
C GLU A 118 8.67 2.33 -8.33
N GLY A 119 9.67 3.06 -7.82
CA GLY A 119 9.94 4.41 -8.29
C GLY A 119 10.23 4.44 -9.80
N TYR A 120 9.41 5.19 -10.55
CA TYR A 120 9.46 5.28 -12.02
C TYR A 120 10.85 5.60 -12.60
N LEU A 121 11.66 6.40 -11.90
CA LEU A 121 12.87 7.01 -12.46
C LEU A 121 14.15 6.72 -11.67
N ARG A 122 14.07 6.16 -10.44
CA ARG A 122 15.26 5.99 -9.56
C ARG A 122 15.12 4.84 -8.54
N PRO A 123 16.16 3.99 -8.37
CA PRO A 123 16.17 2.77 -7.53
C PRO A 123 16.28 3.02 -6.00
N TYR A 124 15.61 4.06 -5.50
CA TYR A 124 15.58 4.45 -4.09
C TYR A 124 14.20 4.87 -3.60
N TRP A 125 13.27 5.13 -4.51
CA TRP A 125 11.98 5.71 -4.19
C TRP A 125 10.88 4.69 -4.38
N VAL A 126 9.85 4.85 -3.56
CA VAL A 126 8.52 4.34 -3.84
C VAL A 126 7.68 5.52 -4.32
N SER A 127 6.90 5.34 -5.38
CA SER A 127 5.90 6.34 -5.78
C SER A 127 4.62 6.11 -4.97
N TYR A 128 3.86 7.18 -4.75
CA TYR A 128 2.56 7.13 -4.07
C TYR A 128 1.55 7.96 -4.87
N GLU A 129 0.42 7.34 -5.20
CA GLU A 129 -0.68 7.98 -5.91
C GLU A 129 -2.03 7.61 -5.29
N ARG A 130 -3.01 8.52 -5.39
CA ARG A 130 -4.39 8.26 -4.99
C ARG A 130 -5.22 7.88 -6.20
N GLY A 131 -6.05 6.86 -6.04
CA GLY A 131 -6.99 6.40 -7.07
C GLY A 131 -6.40 5.36 -8.03
N GLY A 132 -5.12 5.38 -8.35
CA GLY A 132 -4.48 4.43 -9.27
C GLY A 132 -3.07 4.87 -9.62
N ALA A 133 -2.26 3.96 -10.18
CA ALA A 133 -0.91 4.25 -10.65
C ALA A 133 -0.74 3.81 -12.12
N ASN A 134 0.35 4.23 -12.76
CA ASN A 134 0.66 3.90 -14.16
C ASN A 134 -0.52 4.25 -15.11
N GLY A 135 -1.02 3.28 -15.87
CA GLY A 135 -2.16 3.46 -16.76
C GLY A 135 -3.49 3.79 -16.07
N ASN A 136 -3.58 3.60 -14.75
CA ASN A 136 -4.74 4.01 -13.95
C ASN A 136 -4.51 5.34 -13.21
N SER A 137 -3.37 6.00 -13.42
CA SER A 137 -3.07 7.30 -12.83
C SER A 137 -4.01 8.37 -13.39
N ARG A 138 -4.38 9.34 -12.54
CA ARG A 138 -5.10 10.54 -12.96
C ARG A 138 -4.34 11.33 -14.03
N LEU A 139 -3.02 11.18 -14.10
CA LEU A 139 -2.20 11.82 -15.15
C LEU A 139 -2.62 11.41 -16.56
N MET A 140 -3.19 10.21 -16.74
CA MET A 140 -3.67 9.73 -18.05
C MET A 140 -4.86 10.55 -18.58
N GLU A 141 -5.58 11.24 -17.70
CA GLU A 141 -6.73 12.08 -18.04
C GLU A 141 -6.36 13.57 -18.11
N MET A 142 -5.12 13.94 -17.75
CA MET A 142 -4.66 15.33 -17.75
C MET A 142 -4.09 15.72 -19.10
N SER A 143 -4.45 16.90 -19.60
CA SER A 143 -3.77 17.47 -20.76
C SER A 143 -2.39 17.97 -20.37
N VAL A 144 -1.46 18.06 -21.34
CA VAL A 144 -0.14 18.68 -21.11
C VAL A 144 -0.27 20.14 -20.63
N ALA A 145 -1.32 20.85 -21.04
CA ALA A 145 -1.58 22.21 -20.59
C ALA A 145 -1.93 22.23 -19.09
N ASP A 146 -2.78 21.32 -18.64
CA ASP A 146 -3.16 21.19 -17.22
C ASP A 146 -1.96 20.79 -16.35
N MET A 147 -1.12 19.88 -16.85
CA MET A 147 0.11 19.50 -16.17
C MET A 147 1.05 20.69 -16.00
N ARG A 148 1.26 21.49 -17.06
CA ARG A 148 2.10 22.71 -17.00
C ARG A 148 1.52 23.74 -16.03
N ALA A 149 0.21 23.93 -16.04
CA ALA A 149 -0.45 24.84 -15.11
C ALA A 149 -0.28 24.38 -13.66
N ALA A 150 -0.46 23.08 -13.38
CA ALA A 150 -0.29 22.50 -12.04
C ALA A 150 1.16 22.58 -11.53
N LEU A 151 2.16 22.54 -12.42
CA LEU A 151 3.58 22.59 -12.08
C LEU A 151 4.13 24.02 -11.92
N LYS A 152 3.38 25.05 -12.31
CA LYS A 152 3.87 26.43 -12.38
C LYS A 152 4.41 26.95 -11.04
N ASP A 153 3.75 26.57 -9.95
CA ASP A 153 4.09 27.00 -8.59
C ASP A 153 4.63 25.83 -7.73
N ALA A 154 5.00 24.71 -8.37
CA ALA A 154 5.51 23.54 -7.65
C ALA A 154 6.99 23.75 -7.27
N GLU A 155 7.24 24.14 -6.02
CA GLU A 155 8.57 24.04 -5.43
C GLU A 155 8.88 22.56 -5.13
N LEU A 156 9.64 21.94 -6.03
CA LEU A 156 10.13 20.57 -5.84
C LEU A 156 11.45 20.62 -5.06
N ASP A 157 11.37 20.76 -3.74
CA ASP A 157 12.51 20.49 -2.86
C ASP A 157 12.67 18.96 -2.72
N LEU A 158 13.15 18.34 -3.79
CA LEU A 158 13.40 16.90 -3.83
C LEU A 158 14.78 16.64 -3.25
N PRO A 159 14.90 15.99 -2.07
CA PRO A 159 16.22 15.61 -1.56
C PRO A 159 16.91 14.71 -2.59
N GLU A 160 18.17 15.02 -2.88
CA GLU A 160 18.96 14.30 -3.87
C GLU A 160 19.11 12.84 -3.41
N ALA A 161 18.40 11.92 -4.07
CA ALA A 161 18.60 10.51 -3.79
C ALA A 161 19.98 10.08 -4.29
N PRO A 162 20.74 9.32 -3.49
CA PRO A 162 22.07 8.91 -3.89
C PRO A 162 22.00 8.09 -5.18
N ALA A 163 22.93 8.32 -6.11
CA ALA A 163 23.02 7.61 -7.40
C ALA A 163 23.59 6.18 -7.26
N ARG A 164 23.15 5.46 -6.23
CA ARG A 164 23.37 4.02 -6.05
C ARG A 164 22.02 3.32 -6.24
N TRP A 165 21.99 2.01 -6.20
CA TRP A 165 20.76 1.32 -5.83
C TRP A 165 20.68 1.35 -4.30
N GLY A 166 19.48 1.43 -3.71
CA GLY A 166 19.28 1.07 -2.30
C GLY A 166 20.08 -0.18 -1.97
N ASP A 167 20.61 -0.28 -0.74
CA ASP A 167 21.58 -1.34 -0.41
C ASP A 167 21.04 -2.68 -0.90
N MET A 168 21.58 -3.16 -2.02
CA MET A 168 20.98 -4.24 -2.82
C MET A 168 20.88 -5.51 -1.97
N ARG A 169 21.72 -5.57 -0.92
CA ARG A 169 21.70 -6.53 0.16
C ARG A 169 20.37 -6.59 0.89
N GLU A 170 19.73 -5.47 1.20
CA GLU A 170 18.43 -5.46 1.88
C GLU A 170 17.32 -5.98 0.97
N HIS A 171 17.29 -5.57 -0.30
CA HIS A 171 16.33 -6.09 -1.28
C HIS A 171 16.50 -7.60 -1.49
N ILE A 172 17.74 -8.06 -1.64
CA ILE A 172 18.08 -9.48 -1.78
C ILE A 172 17.76 -10.23 -0.48
N PHE A 173 18.10 -9.69 0.68
CA PHE A 173 17.88 -10.33 1.98
C PHE A 173 16.40 -10.45 2.31
N TYR A 174 15.63 -9.36 2.22
CA TYR A 174 14.20 -9.39 2.47
C TYR A 174 13.46 -10.18 1.40
N GLY A 175 13.90 -10.10 0.14
CA GLY A 175 13.40 -10.97 -0.92
C GLY A 175 13.66 -12.46 -0.62
N ALA A 176 14.89 -12.84 -0.25
CA ALA A 176 15.25 -14.21 0.08
C ALA A 176 14.53 -14.72 1.34
N LEU A 177 14.40 -13.88 2.37
CA LEU A 177 13.70 -14.22 3.60
C LEU A 177 12.19 -14.38 3.37
N TYR A 178 11.59 -13.49 2.57
CA TYR A 178 10.20 -13.62 2.14
C TYR A 178 9.97 -14.95 1.43
N HIS A 179 10.78 -15.27 0.43
CA HIS A 179 10.66 -16.51 -0.32
C HIS A 179 11.00 -17.74 0.54
N TRP A 180 11.91 -17.65 1.52
CA TRP A 180 12.17 -18.71 2.47
C TRP A 180 10.91 -19.06 3.29
N PHE A 181 10.18 -18.06 3.80
CA PHE A 181 8.92 -18.31 4.49
C PHE A 181 7.86 -18.93 3.59
N VAL A 182 7.78 -18.49 2.33
CA VAL A 182 6.86 -19.07 1.33
C VAL A 182 7.24 -20.52 0.98
N MET A 183 8.53 -20.84 0.85
CA MET A 183 8.98 -22.18 0.47
C MET A 183 8.90 -23.18 1.63
N PHE A 184 9.25 -22.77 2.85
CA PHE A 184 9.47 -23.71 3.96
C PHE A 184 8.41 -23.64 5.07
N ARG A 185 7.53 -22.62 5.09
CA ARG A 185 6.52 -22.43 6.16
C ARG A 185 5.12 -22.07 5.67
N ASN A 186 4.81 -22.26 4.40
CA ASN A 186 3.52 -21.86 3.81
C ASN A 186 2.41 -22.93 3.88
N GLN A 187 2.58 -23.98 4.70
CA GLN A 187 1.60 -25.08 4.83
C GLN A 187 0.20 -24.62 5.29
N GLY A 188 0.12 -23.46 5.97
CA GLY A 188 -1.14 -22.83 6.37
C GLY A 188 -1.84 -22.04 5.27
N TYR A 189 -1.19 -21.79 4.13
CA TYR A 189 -1.77 -21.09 2.96
C TYR A 189 -1.82 -22.05 1.77
N ARG A 190 -2.65 -23.09 1.89
CA ARG A 190 -2.72 -24.19 0.90
C ARG A 190 -3.18 -23.75 -0.48
N HIS A 191 -3.87 -22.61 -0.57
CA HIS A 191 -4.42 -22.07 -1.81
C HIS A 191 -3.59 -20.94 -2.42
N PHE A 192 -2.40 -20.64 -1.89
CA PHE A 192 -1.52 -19.60 -2.43
C PHE A 192 -1.12 -19.90 -3.88
N ARG A 193 -1.39 -18.94 -4.77
CA ARG A 193 -0.89 -18.97 -6.16
C ARG A 193 0.06 -17.79 -6.40
N PRO A 194 1.32 -18.04 -6.82
CA PRO A 194 2.23 -16.98 -7.25
C PRO A 194 1.62 -16.17 -8.40
N HIS A 195 1.83 -14.86 -8.39
CA HIS A 195 1.30 -13.97 -9.43
C HIS A 195 2.16 -13.97 -10.71
N ARG A 196 3.28 -14.69 -10.73
CA ARG A 196 4.26 -14.66 -11.83
C ARG A 196 3.82 -15.61 -12.94
N ASP A 197 2.83 -15.17 -13.72
CA ASP A 197 2.41 -15.77 -15.00
C ASP A 197 1.87 -14.69 -15.95
N ARG A 198 2.68 -13.66 -16.18
CA ARG A 198 2.59 -12.80 -17.37
C ARG A 198 3.97 -12.77 -18.01
N SER A 199 4.22 -13.77 -18.86
CA SER A 199 5.24 -13.66 -19.90
C SER A 199 4.92 -12.42 -20.73
N VAL A 200 5.89 -11.52 -20.85
CA VAL A 200 5.94 -10.56 -21.96
C VAL A 200 6.24 -11.35 -23.23
#